data_AF-A0A2E7DNI3-F1
#
_entry.id   AF-A0A2E7DNI3-F1
#
_cell.length_a   1.000
_cell.length_b   1.000
_cell.length_c   1.000
_cell.angle_alpha   90.00
_cell.angle_beta   90.00
_cell.angle_gamma   90.00
#
_symmetry.space_group_name_H-M   'P 1'
#
loop_
_entity.id
_entity.type
_entity.pdbx_description
1 polymer ?
#
loop_
_entity_poly.entity_id
_entity_poly.type
_entity_poly.pdbx_seq_one_letter_code
_entity_poly.pdbx_strand_id
1 'polypeptide(L)'
;MAEIEAALAAFADFMWGPPLVMLLVGGGLFFTFHSRLMHFGYLGHAFDLLRGKYNTQSAEVDGDISHFRALATALAGTIGLGNITGVAVAITVGGPGAVFWMWVTALVGISTKFYTASLAIMYRGEDDDGKLQGGPMYVIREALGRKWLPLAWLFAIAGMFGTLPVFQINQLVQIVRDLIAIPLGVATVDDHFSFDLIMGASLSIILFSIAAGKVSRVSAFAAKAVPLMVVFYFVITAILLLNNISEIPAMFGVIFRDAFSGEAMSGGVLGTVILIGVQRGVFSNEAGLGTESLAHGAAKTSEPVREGLVAMLGPIVDTFIVCTCTALALLVTGVWEGGAIGVTLTSQAYEQVFPGFGAYLVLMMVVVLSITTVLTYSYYGGKCMAFLFGAKSEKYYLYGYMSLVIVGAIVSLDAVISLFDGVYATMAIPTMLSTIILAPKVRKAAKEYFARLDRGDFE
;
A
#
# COMPACT_ATOMS: atom_id res chain seq x y z
N MET A 1 -5.00 14.10 -23.73
CA MET A 1 -4.89 12.85 -22.93
C MET A 1 -3.67 12.06 -23.36
N ALA A 2 -3.55 11.64 -24.63
CA ALA A 2 -2.41 10.85 -25.11
C ALA A 2 -1.02 11.43 -24.80
N GLU A 3 -0.80 12.75 -24.98
CA GLU A 3 0.50 13.37 -24.64
C GLU A 3 0.81 13.34 -23.13
N ILE A 4 -0.23 13.49 -22.29
CA ILE A 4 -0.08 13.43 -20.83
C ILE A 4 0.24 12.00 -20.40
N GLU A 5 -0.46 11.01 -20.97
CA GLU A 5 -0.19 9.59 -20.75
C GLU A 5 1.24 9.22 -21.15
N ALA A 6 1.69 9.65 -22.32
CA ALA A 6 3.06 9.41 -22.78
C ALA A 6 4.11 10.06 -21.85
N ALA A 7 3.84 11.27 -21.37
CA ALA A 7 4.73 11.95 -20.42
C ALA A 7 4.79 11.24 -19.06
N LEU A 8 3.65 10.77 -18.55
CA LEU A 8 3.58 10.01 -17.29
C LEU A 8 4.28 8.66 -17.42
N ALA A 9 4.09 7.94 -18.52
CA ALA A 9 4.77 6.68 -18.79
C ALA A 9 6.29 6.89 -18.88
N ALA A 10 6.75 7.90 -19.62
CA ALA A 10 8.18 8.22 -19.70
C ALA A 10 8.79 8.58 -18.34
N PHE A 11 8.05 9.29 -17.49
CA PHE A 11 8.46 9.57 -16.11
C PHE A 11 8.56 8.29 -15.28
N ALA A 12 7.54 7.42 -15.33
CA ALA A 12 7.55 6.13 -14.64
C ALA A 12 8.74 5.26 -15.06
N ASP A 13 8.95 5.10 -16.37
CA ASP A 13 10.04 4.30 -16.94
C ASP A 13 11.41 4.81 -16.53
N PHE A 14 11.61 6.13 -16.56
CA PHE A 14 12.85 6.76 -16.10
C PHE A 14 13.11 6.46 -14.63
N MET A 15 12.08 6.62 -13.79
CA MET A 15 12.20 6.43 -12.35
C MET A 15 12.44 4.97 -11.95
N TRP A 16 11.81 4.02 -12.65
CA TRP A 16 11.91 2.58 -12.39
C TRP A 16 13.12 1.89 -13.03
N GLY A 17 14.14 2.66 -13.38
CA GLY A 17 15.41 2.10 -13.83
C GLY A 17 16.11 1.21 -12.79
N PRO A 18 17.15 0.45 -13.19
CA PRO A 18 17.89 -0.46 -12.31
C PRO A 18 18.35 0.13 -10.96
N PRO A 19 18.77 1.41 -10.84
CA PRO A 19 19.17 1.98 -9.55
C PRO A 19 18.06 1.98 -8.50
N LEU A 20 16.81 2.25 -8.89
CA LEU A 20 15.70 2.25 -7.94
C LEU A 20 15.35 0.84 -7.48
N VAL A 21 15.30 -0.12 -8.40
CA VAL A 21 15.06 -1.54 -8.07
C VAL A 21 16.15 -2.05 -7.11
N MET A 22 17.40 -1.69 -7.37
CA MET A 22 18.52 -2.00 -6.47
C MET A 22 18.38 -1.32 -5.10
N LEU A 23 17.91 -0.07 -5.06
CA LEU A 23 17.69 0.64 -3.81
C LEU A 23 16.58 -0.02 -2.97
N LEU A 24 15.45 -0.39 -3.59
CA LEU A 24 14.29 -0.99 -2.92
C LEU A 24 14.56 -2.45 -2.52
N VAL A 25 14.82 -3.32 -3.50
CA VAL A 25 15.02 -4.76 -3.25
C VAL A 25 16.37 -5.00 -2.59
N GLY A 26 17.43 -4.38 -3.09
CA GLY A 26 18.77 -4.49 -2.49
C GLY A 26 18.86 -3.84 -1.11
N GLY A 27 18.16 -2.73 -0.87
CA GLY A 27 18.04 -2.13 0.47
C GLY A 27 17.29 -3.05 1.44
N GLY A 28 16.19 -3.66 1.01
CA GLY A 28 15.46 -4.66 1.81
C GLY A 28 16.30 -5.89 2.13
N LEU A 29 17.06 -6.41 1.14
CA LEU A 29 18.04 -7.48 1.36
C LEU A 29 19.12 -7.05 2.35
N PHE A 30 19.64 -5.83 2.22
CA PHE A 30 20.60 -5.27 3.16
C PHE A 30 20.03 -5.26 4.59
N PHE A 31 18.80 -4.81 4.83
CA PHE A 31 18.18 -4.83 6.16
C PHE A 31 17.99 -6.26 6.71
N THR A 32 17.60 -7.17 5.83
CA THR A 32 17.41 -8.60 6.13
C THR A 32 18.70 -9.22 6.66
N PHE A 33 19.82 -9.04 5.96
CA PHE A 33 21.12 -9.55 6.40
C PHE A 33 21.75 -8.73 7.54
N HIS A 34 21.59 -7.40 7.53
CA HIS A 34 22.11 -6.51 8.57
C HIS A 34 21.50 -6.83 9.93
N SER A 35 20.20 -7.10 9.99
CA SER A 35 19.51 -7.53 11.20
C SER A 35 19.84 -8.97 11.63
N ARG A 36 20.48 -9.77 10.77
CA ARG A 36 20.68 -11.22 10.93
C ARG A 36 19.36 -11.97 11.14
N LEU A 37 18.32 -11.57 10.41
CA LEU A 37 16.98 -12.16 10.50
C LEU A 37 16.35 -12.13 11.91
N MET A 38 16.86 -11.29 12.81
CA MET A 38 16.50 -11.34 14.23
C MET A 38 14.99 -11.16 14.47
N HIS A 39 14.37 -10.18 13.81
CA HIS A 39 12.95 -9.85 13.97
C HIS A 39 12.00 -10.98 13.52
N PHE A 40 12.41 -11.85 12.58
CA PHE A 40 11.63 -13.02 12.19
C PHE A 40 11.43 -14.01 13.34
N GLY A 41 12.39 -14.11 14.26
CA GLY A 41 12.28 -14.95 15.45
C GLY A 41 11.22 -14.46 16.46
N TYR A 42 10.74 -13.22 16.33
CA TYR A 42 9.82 -12.58 17.28
C TYR A 42 8.44 -12.31 16.66
N LEU A 43 8.04 -13.06 15.62
CA LEU A 43 6.71 -12.96 15.03
C LEU A 43 5.60 -13.21 16.06
N GLY A 44 5.79 -14.18 16.97
CA GLY A 44 4.83 -14.44 18.06
C GLY A 44 4.62 -13.22 18.95
N HIS A 45 5.70 -12.50 19.28
CA HIS A 45 5.65 -11.27 20.06
C HIS A 45 4.94 -10.14 19.32
N ALA A 46 5.12 -10.02 18.00
CA ALA A 46 4.40 -9.05 17.17
C ALA A 46 2.87 -9.25 17.25
N PHE A 47 2.39 -10.50 17.23
CA PHE A 47 0.97 -10.80 17.41
C PHE A 47 0.47 -10.51 18.83
N ASP A 48 1.30 -10.75 19.85
CA ASP A 48 0.96 -10.41 21.23
C ASP A 48 0.82 -8.90 21.44
N LEU A 49 1.68 -8.08 20.81
CA LEU A 49 1.55 -6.62 20.77
C LEU A 49 0.23 -6.17 20.13
N LEU A 50 -0.19 -6.81 19.03
CA LEU A 50 -1.48 -6.52 18.39
C LEU A 50 -2.69 -6.84 19.27
N ARG A 51 -2.60 -7.88 20.10
CA ARG A 51 -3.63 -8.26 21.07
C ARG A 51 -3.65 -7.33 22.29
N GLY A 52 -2.75 -6.36 22.36
CA GLY A 52 -2.64 -5.40 23.46
C GLY A 52 -1.89 -5.93 24.67
N LYS A 53 -1.21 -7.08 24.56
CA LYS A 53 -0.22 -7.48 25.56
C LYS A 53 0.99 -6.55 25.46
N TYR A 54 1.66 -6.29 26.59
CA TYR A 54 2.77 -5.34 26.67
C TYR A 54 2.41 -3.88 26.36
N ASN A 55 1.14 -3.51 26.54
CA ASN A 55 0.67 -2.11 26.50
C ASN A 55 0.69 -1.42 27.86
N THR A 56 1.40 -1.97 28.86
CA THR A 56 1.61 -1.32 30.17
C THR A 56 2.53 -0.12 29.98
N GLN A 57 1.96 0.96 29.45
CA GLN A 57 2.62 2.23 29.26
C GLN A 57 2.07 3.19 30.33
N SER A 58 2.94 3.99 30.93
CA SER A 58 2.52 5.09 31.81
C SER A 58 1.54 6.00 31.06
N ALA A 59 0.65 6.68 31.79
CA ALA A 59 -0.37 7.57 31.22
C ALA A 59 0.20 8.73 30.36
N GLU A 60 1.52 8.89 30.30
CA GLU A 60 2.27 9.99 29.65
C GLU A 60 2.99 9.58 28.35
N VAL A 61 2.74 8.40 27.78
CA VAL A 61 3.40 8.03 26.50
C VAL A 61 2.76 8.73 25.30
N ASP A 62 3.57 9.53 24.60
CA ASP A 62 3.17 10.32 23.44
C ASP A 62 2.73 9.46 22.23
N GLY A 63 1.72 9.96 21.53
CA GLY A 63 1.15 9.37 20.32
C GLY A 63 -0.38 9.48 20.29
N ASP A 64 -0.99 9.13 19.18
CA ASP A 64 -2.43 9.32 18.95
C ASP A 64 -3.21 8.01 18.95
N ILE A 65 -2.60 6.91 18.50
CA ILE A 65 -3.29 5.64 18.23
C ILE A 65 -2.57 4.43 18.82
N SER A 66 -3.31 3.37 19.17
CA SER A 66 -2.74 2.09 19.63
C SER A 66 -2.03 1.33 18.49
N HIS A 67 -1.10 0.42 18.79
CA HIS A 67 -0.45 -0.48 17.82
C HIS A 67 -1.40 -1.13 16.80
N PHE A 68 -2.51 -1.71 17.26
CA PHE A 68 -3.51 -2.31 16.36
C PHE A 68 -4.11 -1.30 15.39
N ARG A 69 -4.42 -0.09 15.87
CA ARG A 69 -4.96 1.00 15.03
C ARG A 69 -3.91 1.54 14.07
N ALA A 70 -2.64 1.59 14.47
CA ALA A 70 -1.54 1.96 13.58
C ALA A 70 -1.43 0.96 12.42
N LEU A 71 -1.36 -0.35 12.72
CA LEU A 71 -1.36 -1.38 11.69
C LEU A 71 -2.64 -1.35 10.85
N ALA A 72 -3.82 -1.26 11.46
CA ALA A 72 -5.09 -1.21 10.71
C ALA A 72 -5.17 0.02 9.81
N THR A 73 -4.61 1.16 10.21
CA THR A 73 -4.55 2.37 9.38
C THR A 73 -3.57 2.18 8.23
N ALA A 74 -2.37 1.64 8.49
CA ALA A 74 -1.41 1.31 7.43
C ALA A 74 -2.01 0.29 6.44
N LEU A 75 -2.67 -0.75 6.94
CA LEU A 75 -3.37 -1.75 6.13
C LEU A 75 -4.59 -1.17 5.41
N ALA A 76 -5.25 -0.13 5.91
CA ALA A 76 -6.30 0.57 5.15
C ALA A 76 -5.75 1.27 3.90
N GLY A 77 -4.48 1.70 3.96
CA GLY A 77 -3.76 2.27 2.83
C GLY A 77 -3.30 1.19 1.84
N THR A 78 -2.76 0.08 2.35
CA THR A 78 -2.11 -0.95 1.52
C THR A 78 -3.09 -2.04 1.05
N ILE A 79 -3.91 -2.57 1.96
CA ILE A 79 -4.92 -3.60 1.67
C ILE A 79 -6.13 -2.93 1.03
N GLY A 80 -6.19 -3.03 -0.28
CA GLY A 80 -7.13 -2.26 -1.07
C GLY A 80 -7.17 -2.71 -2.52
N LEU A 81 -7.42 -1.73 -3.38
CA LEU A 81 -7.36 -1.91 -4.82
C LEU A 81 -5.95 -2.26 -5.32
N GLY A 82 -4.88 -1.97 -4.56
CA GLY A 82 -3.54 -2.42 -4.90
C GLY A 82 -3.41 -3.94 -4.96
N ASN A 83 -4.02 -4.68 -4.04
CA ASN A 83 -3.99 -6.15 -4.03
C ASN A 83 -4.93 -6.78 -5.07
N ILE A 84 -5.96 -6.05 -5.48
CA ILE A 84 -6.97 -6.53 -6.42
C ILE A 84 -6.52 -6.18 -7.84
N THR A 85 -6.50 -4.89 -8.14
CA THR A 85 -6.13 -4.32 -9.44
C THR A 85 -4.64 -4.45 -9.69
N GLY A 86 -3.77 -4.24 -8.68
CA GLY A 86 -2.32 -4.34 -8.89
C GLY A 86 -1.86 -5.77 -9.19
N VAL A 87 -2.46 -6.78 -8.56
CA VAL A 87 -2.21 -8.19 -8.91
C VAL A 87 -2.78 -8.53 -10.28
N ALA A 88 -3.99 -8.06 -10.61
CA ALA A 88 -4.56 -8.21 -11.94
C ALA A 88 -3.63 -7.66 -13.03
N VAL A 89 -3.16 -6.42 -12.85
CA VAL A 89 -2.19 -5.78 -13.76
C VAL A 89 -0.86 -6.53 -13.80
N ALA A 90 -0.36 -7.03 -12.66
CA ALA A 90 0.86 -7.82 -12.62
C ALA A 90 0.76 -9.05 -13.54
N ILE A 91 -0.36 -9.77 -13.46
CA ILE A 91 -0.58 -11.00 -14.22
C ILE A 91 -0.86 -10.71 -15.69
N THR A 92 -1.69 -9.71 -16.01
CA THR A 92 -2.04 -9.41 -17.41
C THR A 92 -0.89 -8.77 -18.19
N VAL A 93 -0.04 -7.98 -17.53
CA VAL A 93 1.07 -7.28 -18.20
C VAL A 93 2.39 -8.04 -18.06
N GLY A 94 2.68 -8.58 -16.87
CA GLY A 94 3.95 -9.25 -16.56
C GLY A 94 3.89 -10.77 -16.58
N GLY A 95 2.71 -11.37 -16.79
CA GLY A 95 2.50 -12.80 -16.69
C GLY A 95 2.39 -13.31 -15.24
N PRO A 96 1.95 -14.56 -15.04
CA PRO A 96 1.88 -15.20 -13.73
C PRO A 96 3.19 -15.14 -12.92
N GLY A 97 4.34 -15.11 -13.59
CA GLY A 97 5.67 -15.04 -12.99
C GLY A 97 5.92 -13.76 -12.19
N ALA A 98 5.22 -12.67 -12.48
CA ALA A 98 5.32 -11.43 -11.73
C ALA A 98 4.93 -11.63 -10.24
N VAL A 99 4.02 -12.56 -9.95
CA VAL A 99 3.57 -12.87 -8.58
C VAL A 99 4.72 -13.39 -7.71
N PHE A 100 5.63 -14.18 -8.27
CA PHE A 100 6.82 -14.64 -7.54
C PHE A 100 7.69 -13.45 -7.10
N TRP A 101 7.89 -12.47 -8.00
CA TRP A 101 8.69 -11.28 -7.70
C TRP A 101 7.97 -10.30 -6.76
N MET A 102 6.63 -10.32 -6.72
CA MET A 102 5.87 -9.68 -5.65
C MET A 102 6.17 -10.33 -4.29
N TRP A 103 6.27 -11.66 -4.20
CA TRP A 103 6.65 -12.35 -2.96
C TRP A 103 8.08 -12.04 -2.53
N VAL A 104 9.03 -11.98 -3.46
CA VAL A 104 10.42 -11.56 -3.16
C VAL A 104 10.44 -10.16 -2.58
N THR A 105 9.70 -9.24 -3.21
CA THR A 105 9.53 -7.85 -2.73
C THR A 105 8.92 -7.80 -1.33
N ALA A 106 7.90 -8.61 -1.06
CA ALA A 106 7.29 -8.70 0.27
C ALA A 106 8.25 -9.27 1.32
N LEU A 107 9.00 -10.31 1.00
CA LEU A 107 9.97 -10.94 1.90
C LEU A 107 10.99 -9.93 2.40
N VAL A 108 11.60 -9.18 1.48
CA VAL A 108 12.57 -8.14 1.84
C VAL A 108 11.88 -6.92 2.47
N GLY A 109 10.63 -6.68 2.08
CA GLY A 109 9.78 -5.63 2.61
C GLY A 109 9.42 -5.79 4.08
N ILE A 110 9.36 -7.01 4.62
CA ILE A 110 9.19 -7.28 6.06
C ILE A 110 10.32 -6.59 6.84
N SER A 111 11.57 -6.82 6.43
CA SER A 111 12.74 -6.17 7.03
C SER A 111 12.70 -4.66 6.81
N THR A 112 12.37 -4.19 5.60
CA THR A 112 12.28 -2.75 5.32
C THR A 112 11.30 -2.06 6.27
N LYS A 113 10.08 -2.60 6.43
CA LYS A 113 9.07 -2.04 7.32
C LYS A 113 9.47 -2.09 8.80
N PHE A 114 10.15 -3.14 9.22
CA PHE A 114 10.71 -3.19 10.58
C PHE A 114 11.64 -1.99 10.85
N TYR A 115 12.50 -1.64 9.89
CA TYR A 115 13.42 -0.52 10.04
C TYR A 115 12.73 0.84 9.91
N THR A 116 11.91 1.05 8.87
CA THR A 116 11.27 2.34 8.61
C THR A 116 10.34 2.73 9.75
N ALA A 117 9.50 1.79 10.23
CA ALA A 117 8.60 2.05 11.35
C ALA A 117 9.34 2.25 12.69
N SER A 118 10.42 1.49 12.94
CA SER A 118 11.26 1.74 14.12
C SER A 118 11.85 3.16 14.09
N LEU A 119 12.37 3.59 12.94
CA LEU A 119 12.91 4.95 12.80
C LEU A 119 11.84 6.02 12.96
N ALA A 120 10.63 5.78 12.45
CA ALA A 120 9.50 6.69 12.59
C ALA A 120 9.11 6.96 14.05
N ILE A 121 9.37 6.02 14.97
CA ILE A 121 9.23 6.24 16.42
C ILE A 121 10.47 6.90 17.02
N MET A 122 11.67 6.43 16.65
CA MET A 122 12.94 6.98 17.18
C MET A 122 13.10 8.48 16.91
N TYR A 123 12.57 8.95 15.77
CA TYR A 123 12.83 10.27 15.22
C TYR A 123 11.53 10.98 14.83
N ARG A 124 10.57 10.98 15.76
CA ARG A 124 9.42 11.88 15.68
C ARG A 124 9.86 13.32 15.93
N GLY A 125 9.12 14.26 15.36
CA GLY A 125 9.34 15.69 15.58
C GLY A 125 8.01 16.42 15.71
N GLU A 126 8.05 17.58 16.37
CA GLU A 126 6.86 18.42 16.48
C GLU A 126 6.58 19.17 15.17
N ASP A 127 5.29 19.36 14.88
CA ASP A 127 4.83 20.36 13.92
C ASP A 127 4.77 21.76 14.53
N ASP A 128 4.36 22.75 13.74
CA ASP A 128 4.22 24.16 14.17
C ASP A 128 3.06 24.40 15.15
N ASP A 129 2.17 23.42 15.35
CA ASP A 129 1.14 23.42 16.39
C ASP A 129 1.63 22.68 17.67
N GLY A 130 2.89 22.24 17.71
CA GLY A 130 3.50 21.51 18.83
C GLY A 130 3.02 20.07 18.97
N LYS A 131 2.40 19.49 17.93
CA LYS A 131 1.97 18.09 17.95
C LYS A 131 3.07 17.20 17.41
N LEU A 132 3.27 16.07 18.09
CA LEU A 132 4.22 15.06 17.69
C LEU A 132 3.77 14.40 16.38
N GLN A 133 4.66 14.40 15.39
CA GLN A 133 4.45 13.78 14.08
C GLN A 133 5.58 12.80 13.77
N GLY A 134 5.26 11.78 12.98
CA GLY A 134 6.22 10.79 12.50
C GLY A 134 6.15 10.63 10.99
N GLY A 135 7.16 9.97 10.43
CA GLY A 135 7.26 9.69 8.99
C GLY A 135 8.64 10.02 8.42
N PRO A 136 8.91 9.66 7.16
CA PRO A 136 10.24 9.78 6.56
C PRO A 136 10.79 11.20 6.57
N MET A 137 9.94 12.21 6.34
CA MET A 137 10.34 13.61 6.40
C MET A 137 10.82 14.04 7.79
N TYR A 138 10.19 13.54 8.86
CA TYR A 138 10.63 13.78 10.23
C TYR A 138 11.89 12.97 10.57
N VAL A 139 11.96 11.70 10.17
CA VAL A 139 13.17 10.88 10.32
C VAL A 139 14.38 11.59 9.71
N ILE A 140 14.23 12.12 8.50
CA ILE A 140 15.31 12.85 7.82
C ILE A 140 15.65 14.14 8.56
N ARG A 141 14.64 14.95 8.94
CA ARG A 141 14.84 16.23 9.62
C ARG A 141 15.52 16.07 10.99
N GLU A 142 15.04 15.15 11.80
CA GLU A 142 15.48 14.97 13.19
C GLU A 142 16.75 14.12 13.32
N ALA A 143 16.93 13.09 12.47
CA ALA A 143 18.07 12.19 12.60
C ALA A 143 19.29 12.61 11.77
N LEU A 144 19.08 13.11 10.55
CA LEU A 144 20.16 13.44 9.61
C LEU A 144 20.49 14.95 9.59
N GLY A 145 19.56 15.79 10.02
CA GLY A 145 19.73 17.22 10.17
C GLY A 145 19.62 18.01 8.86
N ARG A 146 19.88 19.32 8.94
CA ARG A 146 19.56 20.31 7.89
C ARG A 146 20.13 20.03 6.51
N LYS A 147 21.29 19.38 6.40
CA LYS A 147 21.92 19.06 5.10
C LYS A 147 21.08 18.09 4.26
N TRP A 148 20.23 17.29 4.90
CA TRP A 148 19.37 16.30 4.26
C TRP A 148 17.93 16.78 4.08
N LEU A 149 17.60 18.00 4.50
CA LEU A 149 16.26 18.57 4.39
C LEU A 149 15.69 18.57 2.96
N PRO A 150 16.48 18.70 1.87
CA PRO A 150 15.97 18.52 0.52
C PRO A 150 15.33 17.15 0.27
N LEU A 151 15.83 16.08 0.90
CA LEU A 151 15.20 14.75 0.80
C LEU A 151 13.88 14.68 1.59
N ALA A 152 13.78 15.39 2.72
CA ALA A 152 12.51 15.49 3.45
C ALA A 152 11.45 16.23 2.63
N TRP A 153 11.84 17.30 1.94
CA TRP A 153 10.96 18.02 1.01
C TRP A 153 10.58 17.17 -0.20
N LEU A 154 11.53 16.44 -0.78
CA LEU A 154 11.27 15.51 -1.88
C LEU A 154 10.24 14.46 -1.47
N PHE A 155 10.40 13.83 -0.30
CA PHE A 155 9.43 12.89 0.23
C PHE A 155 8.06 13.55 0.43
N ALA A 156 8.01 14.72 1.08
CA ALA A 156 6.73 15.36 1.38
C ALA A 156 5.98 15.78 0.09
N ILE A 157 6.68 16.36 -0.89
CA ILE A 157 6.07 16.70 -2.17
C ILE A 157 5.56 15.44 -2.88
N ALA A 158 6.42 14.43 -3.04
CA ALA A 158 6.03 13.19 -3.68
C ALA A 158 4.91 12.47 -2.91
N GLY A 159 4.94 12.48 -1.58
CA GLY A 159 3.90 11.93 -0.71
C GLY A 159 2.53 12.57 -0.93
N MET A 160 2.46 13.89 -1.14
CA MET A 160 1.20 14.56 -1.47
C MET A 160 0.57 14.05 -2.78
N PHE A 161 1.40 13.68 -3.77
CA PHE A 161 0.96 13.11 -5.05
C PHE A 161 0.74 11.59 -4.97
N GLY A 162 1.54 10.89 -4.16
CA GLY A 162 1.47 9.44 -4.01
C GLY A 162 0.24 9.01 -3.23
N THR A 163 -0.31 9.90 -2.40
CA THR A 163 -1.52 9.62 -1.65
C THR A 163 -2.78 10.17 -2.33
N LEU A 164 -2.76 10.53 -3.62
CA LEU A 164 -3.96 11.04 -4.29
C LEU A 164 -5.10 10.01 -4.34
N PRO A 165 -6.37 10.43 -4.41
CA PRO A 165 -7.50 9.49 -4.42
C PRO A 165 -7.76 8.88 -5.80
N VAL A 166 -7.00 9.29 -6.81
CA VAL A 166 -7.28 9.09 -8.23
C VAL A 166 -7.43 7.61 -8.57
N PHE A 167 -6.52 6.75 -8.08
CA PHE A 167 -6.58 5.30 -8.33
C PHE A 167 -7.81 4.64 -7.71
N GLN A 168 -8.11 4.98 -6.46
CA GLN A 168 -9.23 4.37 -5.74
C GLN A 168 -10.57 4.73 -6.35
N ILE A 169 -10.71 5.97 -6.81
CA ILE A 169 -11.94 6.46 -7.44
C ILE A 169 -12.06 5.93 -8.86
N ASN A 170 -10.97 5.89 -9.63
CA ASN A 170 -10.95 5.32 -10.96
C ASN A 170 -11.52 3.90 -10.98
N GLN A 171 -10.99 3.04 -10.10
CA GLN A 171 -11.44 1.64 -10.02
C GLN A 171 -12.86 1.52 -9.48
N LEU A 172 -13.27 2.35 -8.52
CA LEU A 172 -14.65 2.35 -8.03
C LEU A 172 -15.65 2.74 -9.12
N VAL A 173 -15.35 3.78 -9.89
CA VAL A 173 -16.21 4.22 -10.99
C VAL A 173 -16.24 3.17 -12.11
N GLN A 174 -15.10 2.57 -12.44
CA GLN A 174 -15.01 1.49 -13.43
C GLN A 174 -15.93 0.31 -13.07
N ILE A 175 -15.88 -0.21 -11.84
CA ILE A 175 -16.73 -1.36 -11.48
C ILE A 175 -18.23 -1.01 -11.44
N VAL A 176 -18.60 0.21 -11.01
CA VAL A 176 -19.99 0.66 -11.04
C VAL A 176 -20.47 0.82 -12.48
N ARG A 177 -19.62 1.38 -13.36
CA ARG A 177 -19.91 1.52 -14.78
C ARG A 177 -20.17 0.17 -15.43
N ASP A 178 -19.27 -0.78 -15.23
CA ASP A 178 -19.30 -2.08 -15.89
C ASP A 178 -20.48 -2.96 -15.40
N LEU A 179 -20.83 -2.90 -14.12
CA LEU A 179 -21.88 -3.75 -13.53
C LEU A 179 -23.27 -3.13 -13.49
N ILE A 180 -23.36 -1.79 -13.59
CA ILE A 180 -24.64 -1.08 -13.42
C ILE A 180 -24.91 -0.18 -14.62
N ALA A 181 -24.01 0.75 -14.95
CA ALA A 181 -24.30 1.77 -15.97
C ALA A 181 -24.44 1.20 -17.38
N ILE A 182 -23.51 0.31 -17.79
CA ILE A 182 -23.53 -0.32 -19.11
C ILE A 182 -24.73 -1.27 -19.25
N PRO A 183 -25.01 -2.20 -18.32
CA PRO A 183 -26.19 -3.06 -18.40
C PRO A 183 -27.52 -2.32 -18.41
N LEU A 184 -27.62 -1.16 -17.75
CA LEU A 184 -28.82 -0.32 -17.75
C LEU A 184 -28.93 0.62 -18.97
N GLY A 185 -27.93 0.63 -19.85
CA GLY A 185 -27.90 1.52 -21.02
C GLY A 185 -27.69 3.01 -20.67
N VAL A 186 -27.18 3.30 -19.48
CA VAL A 186 -26.85 4.67 -19.01
C VAL A 186 -25.49 5.13 -19.56
N ALA A 187 -24.60 4.19 -19.85
CA ALA A 187 -23.29 4.42 -20.45
C ALA A 187 -22.96 3.29 -21.43
N THR A 188 -21.97 3.51 -22.30
CA THR A 188 -21.39 2.47 -23.16
C THR A 188 -19.88 2.38 -22.95
N VAL A 189 -19.24 1.35 -23.50
CA VAL A 189 -17.78 1.19 -23.43
C VAL A 189 -17.05 2.38 -24.07
N ASP A 190 -17.62 2.97 -25.12
CA ASP A 190 -17.00 4.08 -25.87
C ASP A 190 -17.50 5.47 -25.41
N ASP A 191 -18.70 5.55 -24.81
CA ASP A 191 -19.30 6.78 -24.33
C ASP A 191 -19.79 6.62 -22.88
N HIS A 192 -18.89 6.90 -21.94
CA HIS A 192 -19.14 6.86 -20.50
C HIS A 192 -18.70 8.11 -19.75
N PHE A 193 -18.12 9.11 -20.43
CA PHE A 193 -17.53 10.29 -19.79
C PHE A 193 -18.53 11.04 -18.90
N SER A 194 -19.76 11.24 -19.37
CA SER A 194 -20.80 11.94 -18.60
C SER A 194 -21.19 11.18 -17.34
N PHE A 195 -21.30 9.85 -17.42
CA PHE A 195 -21.58 9.00 -16.27
C PHE A 195 -20.45 9.08 -15.23
N ASP A 196 -19.21 8.90 -15.68
CA ASP A 196 -18.03 8.94 -14.83
C ASP A 196 -17.90 10.30 -14.12
N LEU A 197 -18.12 11.40 -14.84
CA LEU A 197 -18.07 12.74 -14.27
C LEU A 197 -19.13 12.97 -13.18
N ILE A 198 -20.38 12.54 -13.42
CA ILE A 198 -21.47 12.66 -12.45
C ILE A 198 -21.20 11.80 -11.22
N MET A 199 -20.71 10.57 -11.42
CA MET A 199 -20.32 9.68 -10.33
C MET A 199 -19.17 10.26 -9.51
N GLY A 200 -18.12 10.77 -10.16
CA GLY A 200 -17.00 11.42 -9.51
C GLY A 200 -17.42 12.64 -8.69
N ALA A 201 -18.28 13.50 -9.24
CA ALA A 201 -18.83 14.65 -8.52
C ALA A 201 -19.65 14.23 -7.29
N SER A 202 -20.49 13.19 -7.45
CA SER A 202 -21.31 12.65 -6.36
C SER A 202 -20.44 12.04 -5.25
N LEU A 203 -19.44 11.24 -5.62
CA LEU A 203 -18.47 10.66 -4.70
C LEU A 203 -17.67 11.73 -3.98
N SER A 204 -17.24 12.78 -4.68
CA SER A 204 -16.50 13.91 -4.08
C SER A 204 -17.32 14.58 -2.97
N ILE A 205 -18.62 14.83 -3.20
CA ILE A 205 -19.52 15.41 -2.18
C ILE A 205 -19.65 14.48 -0.98
N ILE A 206 -19.89 13.18 -1.21
CA ILE A 206 -20.03 12.18 -0.15
C ILE A 206 -18.74 12.09 0.67
N LEU A 207 -17.59 11.92 0.02
CA LEU A 207 -16.29 11.78 0.66
C LEU A 207 -15.88 13.04 1.41
N PHE A 208 -16.14 14.22 0.84
CA PHE A 208 -15.90 15.49 1.52
C PHE A 208 -16.75 15.62 2.78
N SER A 209 -18.03 15.22 2.74
CA SER A 209 -18.91 15.25 3.93
C SER A 209 -18.38 14.37 5.07
N ILE A 210 -17.74 13.24 4.73
CA ILE A 210 -17.13 12.32 5.70
C ILE A 210 -15.79 12.89 6.21
N ALA A 211 -14.94 13.36 5.30
CA ALA A 211 -13.59 13.84 5.61
C ALA A 211 -13.57 15.19 6.33
N ALA A 212 -14.56 16.07 6.10
CA ALA A 212 -14.75 17.32 6.83
C ALA A 212 -15.09 17.10 8.31
N GLY A 213 -15.38 15.85 8.71
CA GLY A 213 -15.43 15.44 10.11
C GLY A 213 -14.05 15.49 10.81
N LYS A 214 -14.02 15.16 12.10
CA LYS A 214 -12.74 15.05 12.84
C LYS A 214 -11.98 13.80 12.38
N VAL A 215 -10.68 13.93 12.12
CA VAL A 215 -9.73 12.83 11.75
C VAL A 215 -9.87 11.58 12.63
N SER A 216 -10.17 11.76 13.93
CA SER A 216 -10.40 10.64 14.86
C SER A 216 -11.61 9.76 14.52
N ARG A 217 -12.60 10.26 13.77
CA ARG A 217 -13.73 9.47 13.29
C ARG A 217 -13.35 8.61 12.09
N VAL A 218 -12.51 9.15 11.19
CA VAL A 218 -12.00 8.45 10.01
C VAL A 218 -11.18 7.23 10.43
N SER A 219 -10.20 7.42 11.33
CA SER A 219 -9.36 6.32 11.82
C SER A 219 -10.16 5.30 12.64
N ALA A 220 -11.18 5.72 13.38
CA ALA A 220 -12.09 4.82 14.08
C ALA A 220 -12.98 4.00 13.15
N PHE A 221 -13.41 4.56 12.02
CA PHE A 221 -14.15 3.84 10.99
C PHE A 221 -13.26 2.83 10.28
N ALA A 222 -12.08 3.26 9.80
CA ALA A 222 -11.10 2.39 9.16
C ALA A 222 -10.72 1.20 10.05
N ALA A 223 -10.46 1.43 11.35
CA ALA A 223 -10.11 0.38 12.30
C ALA A 223 -11.19 -0.71 12.47
N LYS A 224 -12.47 -0.42 12.14
CA LYS A 224 -13.57 -1.38 12.15
C LYS A 224 -13.82 -1.99 10.77
N ALA A 225 -13.75 -1.18 9.72
CA ALA A 225 -14.02 -1.60 8.35
C ALA A 225 -12.93 -2.53 7.81
N VAL A 226 -11.65 -2.27 8.11
CA VAL A 226 -10.50 -3.02 7.57
C VAL A 226 -10.49 -4.49 7.99
N PRO A 227 -10.67 -4.87 9.27
CA PRO A 227 -10.74 -6.29 9.61
C PRO A 227 -11.94 -6.98 8.97
N LEU A 228 -13.09 -6.30 8.91
CA LEU A 228 -14.31 -6.86 8.33
C LEU A 228 -14.16 -7.11 6.83
N MET A 229 -13.63 -6.15 6.07
CA MET A 229 -13.42 -6.30 4.63
C MET A 229 -12.39 -7.38 4.30
N VAL A 230 -11.33 -7.50 5.12
CA VAL A 230 -10.31 -8.55 4.97
C VAL A 230 -10.91 -9.93 5.21
N VAL A 231 -11.66 -10.12 6.30
CA VAL A 231 -12.35 -11.39 6.58
C VAL A 231 -13.37 -11.72 5.50
N PHE A 232 -14.16 -10.74 5.06
CA PHE A 232 -15.11 -10.91 3.98
C PHE A 232 -14.44 -11.37 2.69
N TYR A 233 -13.36 -10.68 2.27
CA TYR A 233 -12.56 -11.06 1.11
C TYR A 233 -12.04 -12.49 1.25
N PHE A 234 -11.41 -12.82 2.37
CA PHE A 234 -10.89 -14.17 2.61
C PHE A 234 -11.97 -15.25 2.51
N VAL A 235 -13.17 -15.01 3.04
CA VAL A 235 -14.25 -15.98 2.96
C VAL A 235 -14.67 -16.22 1.51
N ILE A 236 -14.92 -15.16 0.74
CA ILE A 236 -15.36 -15.31 -0.65
C ILE A 236 -14.25 -15.93 -1.52
N THR A 237 -12.99 -15.57 -1.30
CA THR A 237 -11.85 -16.13 -2.04
C THR A 237 -11.60 -17.58 -1.64
N ALA A 238 -11.71 -17.92 -0.35
CA ALA A 238 -11.52 -19.28 0.11
C ALA A 238 -12.55 -20.21 -0.52
N ILE A 239 -13.82 -19.81 -0.59
CA ILE A 239 -14.86 -20.59 -1.29
C ILE A 239 -14.51 -20.74 -2.77
N LEU A 240 -14.05 -19.67 -3.43
CA LEU A 240 -13.61 -19.71 -4.83
C LEU A 240 -12.47 -20.72 -5.05
N LEU A 241 -11.45 -20.68 -4.19
CA LEU A 241 -10.29 -21.56 -4.27
C LEU A 241 -10.63 -23.01 -3.92
N LEU A 242 -11.54 -23.24 -2.97
CA LEU A 242 -12.01 -24.59 -2.64
C LEU A 242 -12.75 -25.24 -3.81
N ASN A 243 -13.51 -24.46 -4.58
CA ASN A 243 -14.18 -24.95 -5.80
C ASN A 243 -13.19 -25.31 -6.92
N ASN A 244 -11.96 -24.79 -6.87
CA ASN A 244 -10.90 -25.02 -7.85
C ASN A 244 -9.65 -25.65 -7.22
N ILE A 245 -9.81 -26.42 -6.13
CA ILE A 245 -8.70 -26.88 -5.30
C ILE A 245 -7.70 -27.77 -6.05
N SER A 246 -8.16 -28.50 -7.07
CA SER A 246 -7.32 -29.35 -7.92
C SER A 246 -6.31 -28.55 -8.75
N GLU A 247 -6.64 -27.32 -9.12
CA GLU A 247 -5.82 -26.47 -9.98
C GLU A 247 -4.76 -25.71 -9.19
N ILE A 248 -4.93 -25.53 -7.88
CA ILE A 248 -4.04 -24.72 -7.04
C ILE A 248 -2.58 -25.17 -7.16
N PRO A 249 -2.22 -26.47 -7.02
CA PRO A 249 -0.83 -26.90 -7.17
C PRO A 249 -0.26 -26.61 -8.56
N ALA A 250 -1.08 -26.74 -9.60
CA ALA A 250 -0.67 -26.44 -10.97
C ALA A 250 -0.41 -24.94 -11.14
N MET A 251 -1.25 -24.07 -10.58
CA MET A 251 -1.07 -22.61 -10.64
C MET A 251 0.17 -22.13 -9.91
N PHE A 252 0.53 -22.75 -8.77
CA PHE A 252 1.85 -22.52 -8.18
C PHE A 252 2.97 -22.90 -9.15
N GLY A 253 2.88 -24.06 -9.79
CA GLY A 253 3.83 -24.48 -10.83
C GLY A 253 3.97 -23.46 -11.97
N VAL A 254 2.85 -22.88 -12.43
CA VAL A 254 2.84 -21.83 -13.45
C VAL A 254 3.57 -20.58 -12.95
N ILE A 255 3.27 -20.09 -11.74
CA ILE A 255 3.94 -18.91 -11.16
C ILE A 255 5.46 -19.12 -11.12
N PHE A 256 5.93 -20.27 -10.60
CA PHE A 256 7.36 -20.54 -10.51
C PHE A 256 8.02 -20.71 -11.88
N ARG A 257 7.38 -21.43 -12.82
CA ARG A 257 7.93 -21.62 -14.16
C ARG A 257 8.06 -20.29 -14.89
N ASP A 258 6.99 -19.49 -14.87
CA ASP A 258 6.89 -18.23 -15.60
C ASP A 258 7.83 -17.15 -15.03
N ALA A 259 8.06 -17.18 -13.70
CA ALA A 259 9.00 -16.27 -13.03
C ALA A 259 10.44 -16.39 -13.51
N PHE A 260 10.80 -17.54 -14.10
CA PHE A 260 12.14 -17.86 -14.60
C PHE A 260 12.16 -18.28 -16.08
N SER A 261 11.02 -18.34 -16.77
CA SER A 261 10.97 -18.73 -18.17
C SER A 261 11.41 -17.55 -19.05
N GLY A 262 12.71 -17.51 -19.31
CA GLY A 262 13.36 -16.58 -20.23
C GLY A 262 14.19 -17.32 -21.26
N GLU A 263 13.59 -18.24 -22.02
CA GLU A 263 14.26 -18.82 -23.20
C GLU A 263 14.50 -17.73 -24.25
N ALA A 264 15.66 -17.06 -24.15
CA ALA A 264 16.60 -16.72 -25.22
C ALA A 264 17.47 -15.52 -24.81
N MET A 265 18.76 -15.76 -24.55
CA MET A 265 19.96 -14.93 -24.81
C MET A 265 19.99 -13.40 -24.58
N SER A 266 18.92 -12.75 -24.13
CA SER A 266 18.85 -11.33 -23.82
C SER A 266 17.96 -11.18 -22.60
N GLY A 267 18.52 -10.81 -21.45
CA GLY A 267 17.80 -10.69 -20.17
C GLY A 267 16.66 -9.64 -20.14
N GLY A 268 16.17 -9.17 -21.28
CA GLY A 268 15.11 -8.18 -21.42
C GLY A 268 13.75 -8.69 -20.93
N VAL A 269 13.29 -9.85 -21.40
CA VAL A 269 11.96 -10.40 -21.01
C VAL A 269 11.94 -10.76 -19.53
N LEU A 270 12.96 -11.46 -19.03
CA LEU A 270 13.08 -11.78 -17.60
C LEU A 270 13.18 -10.50 -16.75
N GLY A 271 13.89 -9.48 -17.25
CA GLY A 271 13.98 -8.17 -16.60
C GLY A 271 12.61 -7.48 -16.46
N THR A 272 11.75 -7.56 -17.47
CA THR A 272 10.40 -7.01 -17.44
C THR A 272 9.51 -7.71 -16.40
N VAL A 273 9.53 -9.05 -16.33
CA VAL A 273 8.76 -9.81 -15.33
C VAL A 273 9.19 -9.44 -13.91
N ILE A 274 10.50 -9.35 -13.66
CA ILE A 274 11.07 -8.90 -12.38
C ILE A 274 10.59 -7.48 -12.08
N LEU A 275 10.74 -6.56 -13.03
CA LEU A 275 10.40 -5.15 -12.84
C LEU A 275 8.93 -4.96 -12.49
N ILE A 276 8.03 -5.59 -13.25
CA ILE A 276 6.59 -5.52 -13.02
C ILE A 276 6.23 -6.13 -11.66
N GLY A 277 6.80 -7.30 -11.33
CA GLY A 277 6.55 -7.92 -10.03
C GLY A 277 7.06 -7.09 -8.85
N VAL A 278 8.21 -6.42 -9.00
CA VAL A 278 8.70 -5.47 -7.98
C VAL A 278 7.81 -4.24 -7.89
N GLN A 279 7.45 -3.62 -9.02
CA GLN A 279 6.55 -2.46 -9.06
C GLN A 279 5.21 -2.75 -8.39
N ARG A 280 4.53 -3.83 -8.79
CA ARG A 280 3.23 -4.21 -8.21
C ARG A 280 3.37 -4.70 -6.78
N GLY A 281 4.48 -5.36 -6.43
CA GLY A 281 4.79 -5.77 -5.06
C GLY A 281 4.93 -4.57 -4.13
N VAL A 282 5.69 -3.54 -4.54
CA VAL A 282 5.85 -2.29 -3.79
C VAL A 282 4.55 -1.50 -3.76
N PHE A 283 3.79 -1.45 -4.86
CA PHE A 283 2.47 -0.80 -4.89
C PHE A 283 1.50 -1.44 -3.89
N SER A 284 1.58 -2.78 -3.74
CA SER A 284 0.73 -3.53 -2.81
C SER A 284 1.13 -3.30 -1.36
N ASN A 285 2.37 -3.62 -0.98
CA ASN A 285 2.76 -3.59 0.43
C ASN A 285 3.37 -2.26 0.89
N GLU A 286 3.68 -1.34 -0.02
CA GLU A 286 4.32 -0.04 0.24
C GLU A 286 5.66 -0.11 1.00
N ALA A 287 6.33 -1.27 1.01
CA ALA A 287 7.59 -1.41 1.71
C ALA A 287 8.68 -0.53 1.06
N GLY A 288 9.23 0.39 1.85
CA GLY A 288 10.25 1.32 1.40
C GLY A 288 9.72 2.59 0.75
N LEU A 289 8.40 2.74 0.57
CA LEU A 289 7.79 3.99 0.12
C LEU A 289 7.78 5.02 1.26
N GLY A 290 7.40 4.60 2.47
CA GLY A 290 7.45 5.41 3.67
C GLY A 290 6.11 6.00 4.11
N THR A 291 5.04 5.78 3.36
CA THR A 291 3.65 6.10 3.74
C THR A 291 3.23 5.35 5.00
N GLU A 292 3.63 4.09 5.15
CA GLU A 292 3.35 3.27 6.33
C GLU A 292 3.92 3.90 7.60
N SER A 293 5.07 4.56 7.47
CA SER A 293 5.76 5.23 8.57
C SER A 293 5.00 6.46 9.09
N LEU A 294 4.11 7.06 8.30
CA LEU A 294 3.21 8.13 8.75
C LEU A 294 2.15 7.60 9.73
N ALA A 295 1.64 6.39 9.49
CA ALA A 295 0.66 5.75 10.37
C ALA A 295 1.32 5.21 11.63
N HIS A 296 2.41 4.45 11.46
CA HIS A 296 3.16 3.86 12.56
C HIS A 296 3.80 4.93 13.45
N GLY A 297 4.27 6.04 12.87
CA GLY A 297 4.80 7.18 13.62
C GLY A 297 3.80 7.85 14.57
N ALA A 298 2.49 7.66 14.36
CA ALA A 298 1.44 8.15 15.25
C ALA A 298 1.11 7.19 16.41
N ALA A 299 1.75 6.02 16.48
CA ALA A 299 1.47 5.02 17.50
C ALA A 299 1.88 5.51 18.91
N LYS A 300 1.09 5.17 19.93
CA LYS A 300 1.42 5.40 21.35
C LYS A 300 2.45 4.39 21.80
N THR A 301 3.73 4.77 21.72
CA THR A 301 4.85 3.94 22.15
C THR A 301 6.13 4.76 22.27
N SER A 302 6.86 4.54 23.36
CA SER A 302 8.23 5.02 23.55
C SER A 302 9.28 3.98 23.12
N GLU A 303 8.85 2.75 22.81
CA GLU A 303 9.71 1.63 22.42
C GLU A 303 9.62 1.42 20.90
N PRO A 304 10.63 1.86 20.12
CA PRO A 304 10.56 1.86 18.66
C PRO A 304 10.42 0.48 18.04
N VAL A 305 11.09 -0.51 18.66
CA VAL A 305 11.12 -1.89 18.16
C VAL A 305 9.74 -2.55 18.27
N ARG A 306 8.88 -2.15 19.23
CA ARG A 306 7.49 -2.61 19.29
C ARG A 306 6.75 -2.27 18.01
N GLU A 307 6.89 -1.03 17.56
CA GLU A 307 6.22 -0.59 16.33
C GLU A 307 6.85 -1.21 15.09
N GLY A 308 8.17 -1.36 15.04
CA GLY A 308 8.84 -2.10 13.97
C GLY A 308 8.32 -3.53 13.81
N LEU A 309 8.12 -4.26 14.92
CA LEU A 309 7.56 -5.61 14.91
C LEU A 309 6.10 -5.65 14.45
N VAL A 310 5.31 -4.64 14.79
CA VAL A 310 3.92 -4.53 14.36
C VAL A 310 3.85 -4.22 12.86
N ALA A 311 4.66 -3.27 12.38
CA ALA A 311 4.68 -2.84 10.98
C ALA A 311 5.14 -3.93 10.01
N MET A 312 6.08 -4.79 10.43
CA MET A 312 6.58 -5.89 9.58
C MET A 312 5.53 -6.97 9.31
N LEU A 313 4.40 -6.99 10.04
CA LEU A 313 3.27 -7.87 9.73
C LEU A 313 2.51 -7.40 8.48
N GLY A 314 2.68 -6.15 8.06
CA GLY A 314 2.01 -5.57 6.89
C GLY A 314 2.20 -6.41 5.62
N PRO A 315 3.43 -6.62 5.12
CA PRO A 315 3.69 -7.36 3.89
C PRO A 315 3.28 -8.84 3.98
N ILE A 316 3.25 -9.40 5.19
CA ILE A 316 2.74 -10.76 5.43
C ILE A 316 1.25 -10.83 5.12
N VAL A 317 0.44 -10.02 5.79
CA VAL A 317 -1.01 -10.03 5.57
C VAL A 317 -1.35 -9.60 4.13
N ASP A 318 -0.71 -8.54 3.67
CA ASP A 318 -0.96 -7.92 2.38
C ASP A 318 -0.56 -8.80 1.20
N THR A 319 0.73 -9.15 1.08
CA THR A 319 1.22 -9.78 -0.14
C THR A 319 1.22 -11.30 -0.03
N PHE A 320 1.71 -11.86 1.07
CA PHE A 320 1.77 -13.32 1.20
C PHE A 320 0.38 -13.94 1.33
N ILE A 321 -0.58 -13.26 1.95
CA ILE A 321 -1.92 -13.80 2.12
C ILE A 321 -2.90 -13.19 1.11
N VAL A 322 -3.20 -11.89 1.16
CA VAL A 322 -4.24 -11.28 0.30
C VAL A 322 -3.87 -11.35 -1.18
N CYS A 323 -2.69 -10.86 -1.59
CA CYS A 323 -2.30 -10.88 -3.01
C CYS A 323 -2.16 -12.30 -3.58
N THR A 324 -1.67 -13.25 -2.79
CA THR A 324 -1.59 -14.65 -3.22
C THR A 324 -2.98 -15.24 -3.45
N CYS A 325 -3.94 -14.92 -2.57
CA CYS A 325 -5.33 -15.31 -2.77
C CYS A 325 -5.92 -14.68 -4.03
N THR A 326 -5.68 -13.38 -4.28
CA THR A 326 -6.08 -12.72 -5.54
C THR A 326 -5.47 -13.42 -6.74
N ALA A 327 -4.14 -13.63 -6.73
CA ALA A 327 -3.40 -14.20 -7.85
C ALA A 327 -3.93 -15.60 -8.18
N LEU A 328 -4.07 -16.46 -7.16
CA LEU A 328 -4.63 -17.79 -7.36
C LEU A 328 -6.07 -17.74 -7.86
N ALA A 329 -6.90 -16.83 -7.34
CA ALA A 329 -8.28 -16.69 -7.81
C ALA A 329 -8.35 -16.33 -9.30
N LEU A 330 -7.49 -15.43 -9.78
CA LEU A 330 -7.40 -15.07 -11.19
C LEU A 330 -6.86 -16.23 -12.03
N LEU A 331 -5.81 -16.90 -11.57
CA LEU A 331 -5.15 -17.98 -12.31
C LEU A 331 -6.02 -19.23 -12.44
N VAL A 332 -6.67 -19.69 -11.36
CA VAL A 332 -7.50 -20.91 -11.40
C VAL A 332 -8.78 -20.74 -12.22
N THR A 333 -9.29 -19.50 -12.33
CA THR A 333 -10.47 -19.19 -13.15
C THR A 333 -10.11 -18.94 -14.62
N GLY A 334 -8.83 -18.74 -14.93
CA GLY A 334 -8.36 -18.48 -16.29
C GLY A 334 -8.80 -17.13 -16.88
N VAL A 335 -9.48 -16.27 -16.12
CA VAL A 335 -9.99 -14.99 -16.64
C VAL A 335 -8.89 -14.05 -17.12
N TRP A 336 -7.67 -14.21 -16.58
CA TRP A 336 -6.50 -13.40 -16.89
C TRP A 336 -5.99 -13.56 -18.33
N GLU A 337 -6.43 -14.60 -19.05
CA GLU A 337 -6.16 -14.79 -20.48
C GLU A 337 -7.11 -13.95 -21.37
N GLY A 338 -8.13 -13.34 -20.78
CA GLY A 338 -9.08 -12.45 -21.47
C GLY A 338 -8.56 -11.01 -21.63
N GLY A 339 -9.44 -10.11 -22.08
CA GLY A 339 -9.12 -8.70 -22.31
C GLY A 339 -9.43 -7.75 -21.15
N ALA A 340 -9.98 -8.24 -20.04
CA ALA A 340 -10.34 -7.39 -18.90
C ALA A 340 -9.11 -7.02 -18.07
N ILE A 341 -9.07 -5.78 -17.57
CA ILE A 341 -7.96 -5.27 -16.74
C ILE A 341 -8.50 -4.73 -15.42
N GLY A 342 -7.67 -4.81 -14.38
CA GLY A 342 -7.94 -4.21 -13.09
C GLY A 342 -9.11 -4.83 -12.35
N VAL A 343 -9.96 -3.99 -11.77
CA VAL A 343 -11.08 -4.46 -10.94
C VAL A 343 -12.09 -5.30 -11.73
N THR A 344 -12.28 -5.01 -13.01
CA THR A 344 -13.20 -5.75 -13.89
C THR A 344 -12.76 -7.20 -14.05
N LEU A 345 -11.46 -7.43 -14.23
CA LEU A 345 -10.90 -8.79 -14.30
C LEU A 345 -11.21 -9.60 -13.04
N THR A 346 -11.02 -8.97 -11.87
CA THR A 346 -11.35 -9.62 -10.61
C THR A 346 -12.84 -9.90 -10.50
N SER A 347 -13.70 -8.95 -10.86
CA SER A 347 -15.15 -9.16 -10.83
C SER A 347 -15.58 -10.35 -11.69
N GLN A 348 -14.95 -10.57 -12.84
CA GLN A 348 -15.22 -11.72 -13.72
C GLN A 348 -14.81 -13.05 -13.07
N ALA A 349 -13.66 -13.12 -12.38
CA ALA A 349 -13.24 -14.33 -11.67
C ALA A 349 -14.29 -14.77 -10.63
N TYR A 350 -14.80 -13.81 -9.84
CA TYR A 350 -15.82 -14.11 -8.84
C TYR A 350 -17.18 -14.41 -9.46
N GLU A 351 -17.54 -13.76 -10.56
CA GLU A 351 -18.79 -14.03 -11.28
C GLU A 351 -18.85 -15.46 -11.84
N GLN A 352 -17.72 -16.00 -12.33
CA GLN A 352 -17.66 -17.38 -12.81
C GLN A 352 -17.98 -18.40 -11.70
N VAL A 353 -17.55 -18.14 -10.46
CA VAL A 353 -17.75 -19.06 -9.34
C VAL A 353 -19.04 -18.80 -8.56
N PHE A 354 -19.53 -17.57 -8.60
CA PHE A 354 -20.77 -17.13 -7.97
C PHE A 354 -21.72 -16.50 -8.99
N PRO A 355 -22.31 -17.29 -9.90
CA PRO A 355 -23.13 -16.73 -10.98
C PRO A 355 -24.29 -15.89 -10.46
N GLY A 356 -24.40 -14.66 -10.97
CA GLY A 356 -25.45 -13.68 -10.65
C GLY A 356 -25.15 -12.80 -9.42
N PHE A 357 -24.13 -13.10 -8.61
CA PHE A 357 -23.83 -12.33 -7.41
C PHE A 357 -22.34 -12.05 -7.15
N GLY A 358 -21.43 -12.79 -7.77
CA GLY A 358 -19.98 -12.70 -7.54
C GLY A 358 -19.42 -11.31 -7.83
N ALA A 359 -19.79 -10.72 -8.96
CA ALA A 359 -19.35 -9.38 -9.32
C ALA A 359 -19.87 -8.33 -8.32
N TYR A 360 -21.10 -8.49 -7.81
CA TYR A 360 -21.66 -7.58 -6.80
C TYR A 360 -21.00 -7.72 -5.43
N LEU A 361 -20.49 -8.90 -5.06
CA LEU A 361 -19.66 -9.07 -3.85
C LEU A 361 -18.35 -8.28 -3.97
N VAL A 362 -17.71 -8.32 -5.13
CA VAL A 362 -16.50 -7.53 -5.41
C VAL A 362 -16.82 -6.03 -5.39
N LEU A 363 -17.92 -5.60 -6.00
CA LEU A 363 -18.37 -4.21 -5.95
C LEU A 363 -18.55 -3.71 -4.50
N MET A 364 -19.26 -4.47 -3.66
CA MET A 364 -19.47 -4.11 -2.27
C MET A 364 -18.14 -3.93 -1.53
N MET A 365 -17.18 -4.83 -1.76
CA MET A 365 -15.85 -4.72 -1.19
C MET A 365 -15.10 -3.49 -1.70
N VAL A 366 -15.11 -3.25 -3.01
CA VAL A 366 -14.41 -2.12 -3.64
C VAL A 366 -14.94 -0.77 -3.12
N VAL A 367 -16.25 -0.64 -2.89
CA VAL A 367 -16.83 0.55 -2.25
C VAL A 367 -16.19 0.81 -0.88
N VAL A 368 -16.12 -0.22 -0.03
CA VAL A 368 -15.54 -0.09 1.30
C VAL A 368 -14.05 0.23 1.22
N LEU A 369 -13.29 -0.53 0.41
CA LEU A 369 -11.85 -0.35 0.23
C LEU A 369 -11.52 1.06 -0.25
N SER A 370 -12.15 1.50 -1.35
CA SER A 370 -11.93 2.82 -1.93
C SER A 370 -12.20 3.93 -0.92
N ILE A 371 -13.32 3.89 -0.20
CA ILE A 371 -13.65 4.91 0.80
C ILE A 371 -12.60 4.92 1.93
N THR A 372 -12.25 3.75 2.48
CA THR A 372 -11.28 3.69 3.59
C THR A 372 -9.88 4.17 3.18
N THR A 373 -9.43 3.79 1.99
CA THR A 373 -8.12 4.18 1.47
C THR A 373 -8.07 5.67 1.15
N VAL A 374 -9.07 6.21 0.44
CA VAL A 374 -9.17 7.65 0.12
C VAL A 374 -9.10 8.52 1.38
N LEU A 375 -9.81 8.13 2.43
CA LEU A 375 -9.79 8.88 3.69
C LEU A 375 -8.45 8.76 4.42
N THR A 376 -7.82 7.58 4.39
CA THR A 376 -6.50 7.33 5.00
C THR A 376 -5.40 8.12 4.28
N TYR A 377 -5.43 8.10 2.96
CA TYR A 377 -4.49 8.80 2.10
C TYR A 377 -4.66 10.32 2.15
N SER A 378 -5.89 10.82 2.32
CA SER A 378 -6.12 12.24 2.61
C SER A 378 -5.39 12.70 3.88
N TYR A 379 -5.37 11.85 4.92
CA TYR A 379 -4.60 12.09 6.14
C TYR A 379 -3.08 12.09 5.87
N TYR A 380 -2.55 11.08 5.15
CA TYR A 380 -1.12 11.01 4.84
C TYR A 380 -0.63 12.21 4.02
N GLY A 381 -1.33 12.55 2.94
CA GLY A 381 -1.00 13.72 2.13
C GLY A 381 -1.15 15.03 2.90
N GLY A 382 -2.12 15.11 3.81
CA GLY A 382 -2.26 16.21 4.76
C GLY A 382 -1.02 16.37 5.64
N LYS A 383 -0.45 15.28 6.17
CA LYS A 383 0.79 15.32 6.95
C LYS A 383 2.00 15.76 6.14
N CYS A 384 2.07 15.37 4.87
CA CYS A 384 3.08 15.88 3.97
C CYS A 384 2.91 17.38 3.70
N MET A 385 1.68 17.87 3.49
CA MET A 385 1.38 19.30 3.35
C MET A 385 1.74 20.09 4.62
N ALA A 386 1.37 19.57 5.78
CA ALA A 386 1.66 20.19 7.08
C ALA A 386 3.16 20.35 7.31
N PHE A 387 3.96 19.35 6.95
CA PHE A 387 5.42 19.41 7.06
C PHE A 387 6.02 20.54 6.21
N LEU A 388 5.47 20.80 5.03
CA LEU A 388 5.98 21.81 4.10
C LEU A 388 5.49 23.22 4.40
N PHE A 389 4.22 23.36 4.79
CA PHE A 389 3.52 24.65 4.81
C PHE A 389 2.82 24.95 6.15
N GLY A 390 3.02 24.11 7.17
CA GLY A 390 2.45 24.25 8.51
C GLY A 390 1.09 23.55 8.68
N ALA A 391 0.72 23.18 9.91
CA ALA A 391 -0.44 22.37 10.26
C ALA A 391 -1.76 22.96 9.79
N LYS A 392 -1.89 24.30 9.76
CA LYS A 392 -3.09 24.99 9.26
C LYS A 392 -3.32 24.78 7.76
N SER A 393 -2.31 24.32 7.02
CA SER A 393 -2.42 24.07 5.59
C SER A 393 -3.10 22.75 5.22
N GLU A 394 -3.23 21.80 6.17
CA GLU A 394 -3.90 20.50 5.97
C GLU A 394 -5.31 20.67 5.38
N LYS A 395 -6.06 21.69 5.84
CA LYS A 395 -7.43 21.96 5.35
C LYS A 395 -7.47 22.38 3.87
N TYR A 396 -6.45 23.08 3.38
CA TYR A 396 -6.40 23.49 1.97
C TYR A 396 -6.03 22.31 1.08
N TYR A 397 -5.15 21.43 1.57
CA TYR A 397 -4.89 20.16 0.91
C TYR A 397 -6.17 19.34 0.78
N LEU A 398 -6.98 19.24 1.84
CA LEU A 398 -8.26 18.52 1.78
C LEU A 398 -9.20 19.02 0.68
N TYR A 399 -9.30 20.35 0.47
CA TYR A 399 -10.14 20.90 -0.61
C TYR A 399 -9.62 20.52 -2.00
N GLY A 400 -8.31 20.63 -2.24
CA GLY A 400 -7.69 20.20 -3.49
C GLY A 400 -7.76 18.68 -3.69
N TYR A 401 -7.64 17.92 -2.61
CA TYR A 401 -7.75 16.47 -2.61
C TYR A 401 -9.13 16.00 -3.09
N MET A 402 -10.20 16.66 -2.62
CA MET A 402 -11.55 16.29 -3.01
C MET A 402 -11.91 16.69 -4.43
N SER A 403 -11.30 17.73 -5.01
CA SER A 403 -11.49 18.01 -6.44
C SER A 403 -10.83 16.94 -7.31
N LEU A 404 -9.73 16.34 -6.85
CA LEU A 404 -9.04 15.24 -7.55
C LEU A 404 -9.83 13.92 -7.53
N VAL A 405 -10.86 13.77 -6.69
CA VAL A 405 -11.83 12.67 -6.78
C VAL A 405 -12.57 12.72 -8.12
N ILE A 406 -12.97 13.92 -8.57
CA ILE A 406 -13.66 14.10 -9.85
C ILE A 406 -12.72 13.74 -11.00
N VAL A 407 -11.46 14.18 -10.91
CA VAL A 407 -10.42 13.85 -11.90
C VAL A 407 -10.18 12.33 -11.96
N GLY A 408 -10.10 11.67 -10.81
CA GLY A 408 -9.92 10.21 -10.72
C GLY A 408 -11.00 9.41 -11.43
N ALA A 409 -12.24 9.91 -11.45
CA ALA A 409 -13.35 9.24 -12.13
C ALA A 409 -13.21 9.20 -13.65
N ILE A 410 -12.51 10.17 -14.27
CA ILE A 410 -12.48 10.36 -15.72
C ILE A 410 -11.13 10.04 -16.39
N VAL A 411 -10.06 9.91 -15.60
CA VAL A 411 -8.71 9.61 -16.13
C VAL A 411 -8.61 8.13 -16.49
N SER A 412 -7.81 7.76 -17.50
CA SER A 412 -7.58 6.38 -17.90
C SER A 412 -6.76 5.61 -16.86
N LEU A 413 -6.99 4.30 -16.74
CA LEU A 413 -6.25 3.45 -15.78
C LEU A 413 -4.73 3.51 -16.02
N ASP A 414 -4.29 3.50 -17.28
CA ASP A 414 -2.87 3.55 -17.64
C ASP A 414 -2.20 4.86 -17.19
N ALA A 415 -2.87 6.00 -17.36
CA ALA A 415 -2.38 7.29 -16.87
C ALA A 415 -2.24 7.27 -15.34
N VAL A 416 -3.24 6.70 -14.64
CA VAL A 416 -3.19 6.59 -13.19
C VAL A 416 -2.02 5.71 -12.75
N ILE A 417 -1.87 4.51 -13.33
CA ILE A 417 -0.77 3.59 -12.99
C ILE A 417 0.57 4.29 -13.19
N SER A 418 0.78 4.92 -14.34
CA SER A 418 2.02 5.61 -14.68
C SER A 418 2.34 6.77 -13.72
N LEU A 419 1.32 7.56 -13.33
CA LEU A 419 1.48 8.62 -12.33
C LEU A 419 1.97 8.06 -10.99
N PHE A 420 1.29 7.05 -10.46
CA PHE A 420 1.63 6.49 -9.15
C PHE A 420 2.98 5.78 -9.18
N ASP A 421 3.32 5.07 -10.26
CA ASP A 421 4.61 4.42 -10.41
C ASP A 421 5.76 5.42 -10.28
N GLY A 422 5.72 6.52 -11.03
CA GLY A 422 6.77 7.53 -10.97
C GLY A 422 6.82 8.26 -9.62
N VAL A 423 5.67 8.54 -9.01
CA VAL A 423 5.62 9.23 -7.71
C VAL A 423 6.07 8.31 -6.57
N TYR A 424 5.65 7.05 -6.53
CA TYR A 424 6.10 6.06 -5.55
C TYR A 424 7.59 5.82 -5.64
N ALA A 425 8.13 5.73 -6.85
CA ALA A 425 9.57 5.70 -7.06
C ALA A 425 10.27 6.93 -6.46
N THR A 426 9.69 8.11 -6.59
CA THR A 426 10.24 9.34 -6.02
C THR A 426 10.22 9.31 -4.50
N MET A 427 9.18 8.75 -3.87
CA MET A 427 9.06 8.60 -2.42
C MET A 427 10.05 7.57 -1.85
N ALA A 428 10.30 6.49 -2.60
CA ALA A 428 11.22 5.43 -2.20
C ALA A 428 12.65 5.93 -1.99
N ILE A 429 13.11 6.89 -2.80
CA ILE A 429 14.48 7.43 -2.74
C ILE A 429 14.82 7.99 -1.34
N PRO A 430 14.15 9.05 -0.84
CA PRO A 430 14.45 9.63 0.47
C PRO A 430 14.20 8.65 1.62
N THR A 431 13.16 7.81 1.53
CA THR A 431 12.84 6.82 2.56
C THR A 431 13.92 5.76 2.68
N MET A 432 14.30 5.10 1.59
CA MET A 432 15.30 4.03 1.62
C MET A 432 16.68 4.56 1.96
N LEU A 433 17.10 5.69 1.38
CA LEU A 433 18.41 6.27 1.66
C LEU A 433 18.58 6.62 3.15
N SER A 434 17.61 7.32 3.73
CA SER A 434 17.67 7.67 5.15
C SER A 434 17.66 6.44 6.05
N THR A 435 16.84 5.44 5.71
CA THR A 435 16.74 4.18 6.46
C THR A 435 18.04 3.37 6.40
N ILE A 436 18.70 3.30 5.24
CA ILE A 436 20.00 2.62 5.08
C ILE A 436 21.06 3.31 5.95
N ILE A 437 21.13 4.64 5.93
CA ILE A 437 22.09 5.41 6.73
C ILE A 437 21.86 5.18 8.24
N LEU A 438 20.60 5.12 8.66
CA LEU A 438 20.22 5.00 10.06
C LEU A 438 20.09 3.55 10.56
N ALA A 439 20.26 2.55 9.68
CA ALA A 439 20.14 1.13 10.01
C ALA A 439 20.91 0.68 11.26
N PRO A 440 22.15 1.16 11.54
CA PRO A 440 22.86 0.77 12.76
C PRO A 440 22.13 1.16 14.05
N LYS A 441 21.34 2.24 14.04
CA LYS A 441 20.56 2.70 15.20
C LYS A 441 19.41 1.73 15.52
N VAL A 442 18.67 1.32 14.50
CA VAL A 442 17.62 0.30 14.62
C VAL A 442 18.19 -1.01 15.13
N ARG A 443 19.30 -1.48 14.54
CA ARG A 443 19.93 -2.74 14.96
C ARG A 443 20.39 -2.72 16.41
N LYS A 444 20.93 -1.60 16.88
CA LYS A 444 21.34 -1.43 18.29
C LYS A 444 20.11 -1.55 19.21
N ALA A 445 19.06 -0.77 18.94
CA ALA A 445 17.85 -0.80 19.74
C ALA A 445 17.17 -2.17 19.73
N ALA A 446 17.11 -2.84 18.57
CA ALA A 446 16.56 -4.19 18.44
C ALA A 446 17.29 -5.20 19.34
N LYS A 447 18.63 -5.18 19.35
CA LYS A 447 19.41 -6.07 20.22
C LYS A 447 19.12 -5.84 21.70
N GLU A 448 19.07 -4.59 22.12
CA GLU A 448 18.78 -4.21 23.52
C GLU A 448 17.36 -4.62 23.90
N TYR A 449 16.40 -4.37 23.01
CA TYR A 449 15.00 -4.73 23.18
C TYR A 449 14.80 -6.24 23.35
N PHE A 450 15.29 -7.04 22.40
CA PHE A 450 15.11 -8.48 22.42
C PHE A 450 15.86 -9.13 23.58
N ALA A 451 17.05 -8.64 23.93
CA ALA A 451 17.77 -9.13 25.10
C ALA A 451 17.01 -8.90 26.42
N ARG A 452 16.27 -7.78 26.56
CA ARG A 452 15.39 -7.56 27.72
C ARG A 452 14.20 -8.51 27.70
N LEU A 453 13.56 -8.66 26.52
CA LEU A 453 12.43 -9.55 26.33
C LEU A 453 12.76 -11.01 26.69
N ASP A 454 13.89 -11.52 26.20
CA ASP A 454 14.34 -12.89 26.44
C ASP A 454 14.66 -13.18 27.90
N ARG A 455 15.10 -12.16 28.66
CA ARG A 455 15.35 -12.27 30.11
C ARG A 455 14.08 -12.20 30.95
N GLY A 456 12.95 -11.81 30.37
CA GLY A 456 11.72 -11.51 31.11
C GLY A 456 11.76 -10.18 31.86
N ASP A 457 12.77 -9.34 31.63
CA ASP A 457 12.92 -8.01 32.25
C ASP A 457 12.06 -6.95 31.52
N PHE A 458 10.89 -7.36 31.04
CA PHE A 458 10.13 -6.63 30.05
C PHE A 458 8.77 -6.18 30.59
N GLU A 459 8.78 -5.01 31.24
CA GLU A 459 7.59 -4.18 31.52
C GLU A 459 7.88 -2.72 31.16
#